data_AF-A0A0B7NM72-F1
#
_entry.id   AF-A0A0B7NM72-F1
#
_cell.length_a   1.000
_cell.length_b   1.000
_cell.length_c   1.000
_cell.angle_alpha   90.00
_cell.angle_beta   90.00
_cell.angle_gamma   90.00
#
_symmetry.space_group_name_H-M   'P 1'
#
loop_
_entity.id
_entity.type
_entity.pdbx_description
1 polymer ?
#
loop_
_entity_poly.entity_id
_entity_poly.type
_entity_poly.pdbx_seq_one_letter_code
_entity_poly.pdbx_strand_id
1 'polypeptide(L)'
;MNHNIPMYARAPISNVLILTKLGHVLRIMPFPKTFFDQVRTRVHRFIYGRLFPKMRSSLFYLPKRNSGLGLLDDALQQQVFHFRYMKAIVNDSTSQYNLVPSFVTFLISDFLETNYAAPSAALPLLFSGWRAPTGEPILSRFLPLIFKAVDACFPARSTIDICPKIPPARACLAIPIQYALPPNAQHDGPAFQYSKHLFAMKVSDFFYFCPQDQLLHFRPETNHPYPRTLRKLQREIRYHMLRAPCYFAFHICFVPLASLPAADVLQARYKINRSSTTVEPFLL
;
A
#
# COMPACT_ATOMS: atom_id res chain seq x y z
N MET A 1 36.46 -23.63 22.19
CA MET A 1 36.08 -22.84 23.38
C MET A 1 34.60 -22.52 23.33
N ASN A 2 33.78 -23.15 24.16
CA ASN A 2 32.33 -22.86 24.26
C ASN A 2 32.15 -21.61 25.11
N HIS A 3 32.03 -20.43 24.48
CA HIS A 3 31.54 -19.26 25.19
C HIS A 3 30.05 -19.45 25.46
N ASN A 4 29.67 -19.57 26.74
CA ASN A 4 28.27 -19.56 27.16
C ASN A 4 27.70 -18.15 26.96
N ILE A 5 27.28 -17.83 25.73
CA ILE A 5 26.66 -16.56 25.40
C ILE A 5 25.33 -16.47 26.18
N PRO A 6 25.06 -15.39 26.94
CA PRO A 6 23.78 -15.19 27.62
C PRO A 6 22.61 -15.13 26.65
N MET A 7 21.42 -15.60 27.06
CA MET A 7 20.21 -15.62 26.20
C MET A 7 19.91 -14.25 25.55
N TYR A 8 19.99 -13.17 26.34
CA TYR A 8 19.77 -11.80 25.87
C TYR A 8 20.79 -11.33 24.84
N ALA A 9 21.98 -11.93 24.80
CA ALA A 9 23.01 -11.68 23.79
C ALA A 9 22.84 -12.57 22.54
N ARG A 10 22.18 -13.72 22.65
CA ARG A 10 21.89 -14.60 21.50
C ARG A 10 20.82 -14.06 20.56
N ALA A 11 19.82 -13.35 21.10
CA ALA A 11 18.79 -12.71 20.30
C ALA A 11 19.35 -11.67 19.29
N PRO A 12 20.17 -10.68 19.70
CA PRO A 12 20.75 -9.74 18.74
C PRO A 12 21.72 -10.42 17.75
N ILE A 13 22.48 -11.44 18.16
CA ILE A 13 23.30 -12.23 17.23
C ILE A 13 22.41 -12.89 16.15
N SER A 14 21.29 -13.48 16.56
CA SER A 14 20.32 -14.08 15.64
C SER A 14 19.74 -13.04 14.69
N ASN A 15 19.37 -11.86 15.19
CA ASN A 15 18.88 -10.75 14.36
C ASN A 15 19.90 -10.33 13.31
N VAL A 16 21.18 -10.19 13.70
CA VAL A 16 22.27 -9.86 12.76
C VAL A 16 22.40 -10.94 11.69
N LEU A 17 22.34 -12.23 12.05
CA LEU A 17 22.42 -13.33 11.08
C LEU A 17 21.22 -13.35 10.13
N ILE A 18 20.00 -13.14 10.63
CA ILE A 18 18.80 -13.03 9.81
C ILE A 18 18.96 -11.88 8.81
N LEU A 19 19.37 -10.69 9.28
CA LEU A 19 19.50 -9.52 8.42
C LEU A 19 20.63 -9.63 7.40
N THR A 20 21.79 -10.19 7.79
CA THR A 20 22.99 -10.24 6.92
C THR A 20 23.05 -11.46 6.01
N LYS A 21 22.57 -12.62 6.46
CA LYS A 21 22.62 -13.88 5.68
C LYS A 21 21.32 -14.20 4.98
N LEU A 22 20.18 -13.97 5.63
CA LEU A 22 18.88 -14.24 5.03
C LEU A 22 18.30 -12.99 4.33
N GLY A 23 18.65 -11.79 4.77
CA GLY A 23 18.02 -10.55 4.31
C GLY A 23 18.03 -10.36 2.79
N HIS A 24 19.13 -10.70 2.11
CA HIS A 24 19.18 -10.62 0.65
C HIS A 24 18.22 -11.62 -0.02
N VAL A 25 18.19 -12.86 0.46
CA VAL A 25 17.36 -13.91 -0.16
C VAL A 25 15.88 -13.70 0.16
N LEU A 26 15.55 -13.27 1.39
CA LEU A 26 14.19 -12.92 1.79
C LEU A 26 13.61 -11.77 0.96
N ARG A 27 14.46 -10.86 0.47
CA ARG A 27 14.03 -9.76 -0.41
C ARG A 27 13.59 -10.23 -1.79
N ILE A 28 14.14 -11.32 -2.33
CA ILE A 28 13.99 -11.67 -3.75
C ILE A 28 13.12 -12.91 -3.94
N MET A 29 13.16 -13.87 -3.01
CA MET A 29 12.58 -15.20 -3.21
C MET A 29 11.35 -15.46 -2.34
N PRO A 30 10.28 -16.04 -2.91
CA PRO A 30 9.19 -16.57 -2.11
C PRO A 30 9.66 -17.83 -1.38
N PHE A 31 9.40 -17.91 -0.07
CA PHE A 31 9.71 -19.11 0.71
C PHE A 31 8.42 -19.77 1.24
N PRO A 32 8.36 -21.11 1.23
CA PRO A 32 7.25 -21.82 1.85
C PRO A 32 7.30 -21.68 3.37
N LYS A 33 6.16 -21.87 4.04
CA LYS A 33 6.06 -21.83 5.50
C LYS A 33 7.06 -22.77 6.19
N THR A 34 7.30 -23.94 5.60
CA THR A 34 8.24 -24.95 6.09
C THR A 34 9.67 -24.42 6.20
N PHE A 35 10.10 -23.53 5.29
CA PHE A 35 11.41 -22.89 5.37
C PHE A 35 11.51 -22.00 6.63
N PHE A 36 10.51 -21.14 6.85
CA PHE A 36 10.45 -20.27 8.02
C PHE A 36 10.35 -21.08 9.32
N ASP A 37 9.59 -22.18 9.32
CA ASP A 37 9.50 -23.06 10.49
C ASP A 37 10.84 -23.73 10.83
N GLN A 38 11.64 -24.10 9.83
CA GLN A 38 12.99 -24.62 10.03
C GLN A 38 13.95 -23.56 10.56
N VAL A 39 13.95 -22.36 9.97
CA VAL A 39 14.77 -21.23 10.43
C VAL A 39 14.41 -20.88 11.87
N ARG A 40 13.11 -20.71 12.16
CA ARG A 40 12.59 -20.47 13.50
C ARG A 40 13.11 -21.52 14.48
N THR A 41 12.95 -22.80 14.17
CA THR A 41 13.42 -23.92 15.02
C THR A 41 14.91 -23.85 15.33
N ARG A 42 15.75 -23.51 14.33
CA ARG A 42 17.20 -23.38 14.51
C ARG A 42 17.58 -22.17 15.37
N VAL A 43 17.01 -21.01 15.08
CA VAL A 43 17.21 -19.77 15.85
C VAL A 43 16.80 -19.96 17.30
N HIS A 44 15.62 -20.54 17.48
CA HIS A 44 15.07 -20.91 18.76
C HIS A 44 16.00 -21.86 19.54
N ARG A 45 16.43 -22.98 18.93
CA ARG A 45 17.41 -23.90 19.55
C ARG A 45 18.72 -23.20 19.92
N PHE A 46 19.20 -22.26 19.11
CA PHE A 46 20.39 -21.47 19.44
C PHE A 46 20.14 -20.60 20.68
N ILE A 47 19.00 -19.91 20.76
CA ILE A 47 18.67 -19.03 21.89
C ILE A 47 18.52 -19.83 23.19
N TYR A 48 17.79 -20.95 23.17
CA TYR A 48 17.36 -21.64 24.39
C TYR A 48 17.86 -23.06 24.57
N GLY A 49 18.79 -23.56 23.74
CA GLY A 49 19.15 -24.99 23.66
C GLY A 49 19.56 -25.69 24.97
N ARG A 50 19.71 -24.97 26.09
CA ARG A 50 19.94 -25.51 27.45
C ARG A 50 19.16 -24.80 28.58
N LEU A 51 18.16 -23.97 28.26
CA LEU A 51 17.43 -23.18 29.25
C LEU A 51 16.15 -23.89 29.71
N PHE A 52 15.98 -23.99 31.02
CA PHE A 52 14.76 -24.42 31.70
C PHE A 52 14.42 -23.39 32.80
N PRO A 53 13.16 -22.96 32.97
CA PRO A 53 11.96 -23.34 32.21
C PRO A 53 11.92 -22.75 30.79
N LYS A 54 11.13 -23.39 29.90
CA LYS A 54 10.96 -22.93 28.52
C LYS A 54 10.15 -21.62 28.47
N MET A 55 10.68 -20.61 27.79
CA MET A 55 9.96 -19.36 27.54
C MET A 55 8.85 -19.56 26.50
N ARG A 56 7.72 -18.86 26.66
CA ARG A 56 6.64 -18.85 25.66
C ARG A 56 7.12 -18.26 24.33
N SER A 57 6.72 -18.85 23.21
CA SER A 57 7.14 -18.42 21.86
C SER A 57 6.79 -16.96 21.54
N SER A 58 5.72 -16.42 22.12
CA SER A 58 5.30 -15.03 21.91
C SER A 58 6.26 -14.01 22.52
N LEU A 59 6.98 -14.36 23.59
CA LEU A 59 7.91 -13.45 24.27
C LEU A 59 9.21 -13.23 23.49
N PHE A 60 9.55 -14.12 22.54
CA PHE A 60 10.77 -13.97 21.74
C PHE A 60 10.70 -12.73 20.87
N TYR A 61 9.55 -12.51 20.23
CA TYR A 61 9.34 -11.44 19.27
C TYR A 61 8.94 -10.11 19.91
N LEU A 62 8.53 -10.15 21.17
CA LEU A 62 8.12 -8.97 21.91
C LEU A 62 9.33 -8.03 22.12
N PRO A 63 9.16 -6.69 22.05
CA PRO A 63 10.25 -5.75 22.26
C PRO A 63 10.88 -5.88 23.65
N LYS A 64 12.17 -5.54 23.76
CA LYS A 64 12.90 -5.54 25.04
C LYS A 64 12.24 -4.65 26.10
N ARG A 65 11.68 -3.51 25.68
CA ARG A 65 10.91 -2.59 26.55
C ARG A 65 9.67 -3.23 27.19
N ASN A 66 9.15 -4.31 26.59
CA ASN A 66 7.99 -5.05 27.08
C ASN A 66 8.42 -6.42 27.64
N SER A 67 9.64 -6.53 28.16
CA SER A 67 10.19 -7.78 28.73
C SER A 67 10.35 -8.94 27.73
N GLY A 68 10.42 -8.65 26.43
CA GLY A 68 10.72 -9.64 25.39
C GLY A 68 12.19 -9.68 24.97
N LEU A 69 12.52 -10.54 24.01
CA LEU A 69 13.88 -10.65 23.47
C LEU A 69 14.15 -9.74 22.26
N GLY A 70 13.11 -9.20 21.63
CA GLY A 70 13.19 -8.45 20.39
C GLY A 70 13.79 -9.26 19.24
N LEU A 71 13.54 -10.57 19.21
CA LEU A 71 13.91 -11.44 18.10
C LEU A 71 13.10 -11.05 16.87
N LEU A 72 13.75 -11.00 15.71
CA LEU A 72 13.05 -10.78 14.44
C LEU A 72 12.29 -12.04 14.03
N ASP A 73 11.03 -11.87 13.64
CA ASP A 73 10.28 -12.89 12.91
C ASP A 73 10.69 -12.82 11.43
N ASP A 74 11.21 -13.92 10.92
CA ASP A 74 11.75 -14.05 9.56
C ASP A 74 10.66 -13.95 8.47
N ALA A 75 9.45 -14.43 8.73
CA ALA A 75 8.32 -14.29 7.82
C ALA A 75 7.80 -12.85 7.79
N LEU A 76 7.69 -12.20 8.95
CA LEU A 76 7.35 -10.78 9.04
C LEU A 76 8.43 -9.91 8.39
N GLN A 77 9.70 -10.25 8.59
CA GLN A 77 10.83 -9.52 8.02
C GLN A 77 10.80 -9.55 6.48
N GLN A 78 10.41 -10.69 5.88
CA GLN A 78 10.18 -10.77 4.44
C GLN A 78 9.10 -9.78 3.98
N GLN A 79 7.94 -9.74 4.66
CA GLN A 79 6.87 -8.80 4.34
C GLN A 79 7.34 -7.35 4.46
N VAL A 80 8.09 -7.02 5.51
CA VAL A 80 8.69 -5.68 5.70
C VAL A 80 9.61 -5.31 4.55
N PHE A 81 10.46 -6.24 4.08
CA PHE A 81 11.33 -5.98 2.94
C PHE A 81 10.53 -5.70 1.65
N HIS A 82 9.49 -6.47 1.39
CA HIS A 82 8.62 -6.25 0.23
C HIS A 82 7.79 -4.97 0.32
N PHE A 83 7.35 -4.61 1.52
CA PHE A 83 6.70 -3.35 1.81
C PHE A 83 7.60 -2.14 1.52
N ARG A 84 8.92 -2.25 1.72
CA ARG A 84 9.87 -1.18 1.34
C ARG A 84 9.91 -0.93 -0.16
N TYR A 85 9.81 -1.97 -1.00
CA TYR A 85 9.71 -1.79 -2.45
C TYR A 85 8.42 -1.06 -2.82
N MET A 86 7.28 -1.43 -2.20
CA MET A 86 6.04 -0.70 -2.39
C MET A 86 6.18 0.77 -1.97
N LYS A 87 6.73 1.05 -0.77
CA LYS A 87 6.97 2.43 -0.35
C LYS A 87 7.87 3.17 -1.32
N ALA A 88 8.87 2.55 -1.92
CA ALA A 88 9.76 3.19 -2.87
C ALA A 88 9.11 3.45 -4.24
N ILE A 89 8.29 2.52 -4.75
CA ILE A 89 7.52 2.68 -5.99
C ILE A 89 6.49 3.79 -5.82
N VAL A 90 5.85 3.79 -4.66
CA VAL A 90 4.73 4.65 -4.41
C VAL A 90 5.24 5.99 -3.85
N ASN A 91 5.96 6.08 -2.75
CA ASN A 91 6.44 7.38 -2.25
C ASN A 91 7.79 7.81 -2.88
N ASP A 92 7.75 8.85 -3.72
CA ASP A 92 8.94 9.49 -4.31
C ASP A 92 9.93 9.96 -3.23
N SER A 93 9.42 10.41 -2.07
CA SER A 93 10.23 10.95 -0.97
C SER A 93 11.13 9.90 -0.32
N THR A 94 10.75 8.61 -0.36
CA THR A 94 11.59 7.54 0.23
C THR A 94 12.80 7.19 -0.63
N SER A 95 12.87 7.68 -1.88
CA SER A 95 14.10 7.64 -2.68
C SER A 95 15.24 8.42 -2.01
N GLN A 96 14.92 9.44 -1.19
CA GLN A 96 15.93 10.24 -0.48
C GLN A 96 16.75 9.43 0.53
N TYR A 97 16.24 8.28 1.00
CA TYR A 97 16.93 7.43 1.98
C TYR A 97 17.70 6.24 1.35
N ASN A 98 17.82 6.15 0.02
CA ASN A 98 18.61 5.13 -0.70
C ASN A 98 18.30 3.65 -0.31
N LEU A 99 17.15 3.37 0.30
CA LEU A 99 16.82 2.03 0.80
C LEU A 99 16.56 1.01 -0.34
N VAL A 100 16.15 1.52 -1.50
CA VAL A 100 15.94 0.76 -2.73
C VAL A 100 16.59 1.57 -3.87
N PRO A 101 17.48 0.97 -4.68
CA PRO A 101 18.06 1.66 -5.82
C PRO A 101 16.99 2.11 -6.84
N SER A 102 17.16 3.31 -7.41
CA SER A 102 16.20 3.91 -8.35
C SER A 102 15.94 3.05 -9.59
N PHE A 103 16.94 2.33 -10.09
CA PHE A 103 16.76 1.41 -11.21
C PHE A 103 15.82 0.24 -10.86
N VAL A 104 15.84 -0.24 -9.61
CA VAL A 104 14.96 -1.33 -9.15
C VAL A 104 13.53 -0.83 -9.06
N THR A 105 13.31 0.39 -8.53
CA THR A 105 11.97 0.98 -8.51
C THR A 105 11.44 1.20 -9.91
N PHE A 106 12.28 1.67 -10.84
CA PHE A 106 11.90 1.83 -12.24
C PHE A 106 11.49 0.50 -12.89
N LEU A 107 12.33 -0.55 -12.75
CA LEU A 107 12.04 -1.87 -13.29
C LEU A 107 10.74 -2.47 -12.73
N ILE A 108 10.49 -2.34 -11.43
CA ILE A 108 9.25 -2.87 -10.85
C ILE A 108 8.04 -2.06 -11.33
N SER A 109 8.14 -0.74 -11.41
CA SER A 109 7.06 0.12 -11.92
C SER A 109 6.71 -0.19 -13.37
N ASP A 110 7.71 -0.23 -14.25
CA ASP A 110 7.56 -0.55 -15.67
C ASP A 110 6.94 -1.95 -15.85
N PHE A 111 7.40 -2.91 -15.05
CA PHE A 111 6.86 -4.25 -15.07
C PHE A 111 5.42 -4.31 -14.56
N LEU A 112 5.05 -3.55 -13.52
CA LEU A 112 3.66 -3.45 -13.06
C LEU A 112 2.75 -2.82 -14.11
N GLU A 113 3.20 -1.77 -14.78
CA GLU A 113 2.44 -1.08 -15.83
C GLU A 113 2.24 -1.98 -17.05
N THR A 114 3.29 -2.64 -17.49
CA THR A 114 3.26 -3.52 -18.67
C THR A 114 2.46 -4.80 -18.42
N ASN A 115 2.66 -5.49 -17.29
CA ASN A 115 2.04 -6.81 -17.06
C ASN A 115 0.58 -6.79 -16.64
N TYR A 116 0.12 -5.66 -16.11
CA TYR A 116 -1.28 -5.45 -15.75
C TYR A 116 -1.97 -4.45 -16.67
N ALA A 117 -1.31 -4.07 -17.78
CA ALA A 117 -1.79 -3.03 -18.71
C ALA A 117 -2.30 -1.78 -17.97
N ALA A 118 -1.58 -1.38 -16.92
CA ALA A 118 -2.00 -0.34 -15.99
C ALA A 118 -1.36 1.01 -16.39
N PRO A 119 -2.12 2.11 -16.43
CA PRO A 119 -1.57 3.45 -16.71
C PRO A 119 -0.67 4.00 -15.60
N SER A 120 -0.57 3.29 -14.47
CA SER A 120 0.35 3.61 -13.38
C SER A 120 0.59 2.37 -12.51
N ALA A 121 1.83 2.17 -12.09
CA ALA A 121 2.23 1.11 -11.17
C ALA A 121 1.47 1.14 -9.83
N ALA A 122 0.93 2.31 -9.43
CA ALA A 122 0.13 2.44 -8.22
C ALA A 122 -1.20 1.66 -8.28
N LEU A 123 -1.79 1.49 -9.47
CA LEU A 123 -3.09 0.83 -9.62
C LEU A 123 -3.07 -0.66 -9.24
N PRO A 124 -2.20 -1.53 -9.82
CA PRO A 124 -2.14 -2.93 -9.43
C PRO A 124 -1.70 -3.14 -7.98
N LEU A 125 -0.96 -2.20 -7.40
CA LEU A 125 -0.59 -2.23 -5.98
C LEU A 125 -1.81 -1.97 -5.08
N LEU A 126 -2.57 -0.91 -5.36
CA LEU A 126 -3.69 -0.46 -4.51
C LEU A 126 -4.98 -1.25 -4.72
N PHE A 127 -5.24 -1.72 -5.94
CA PHE A 127 -6.50 -2.36 -6.30
C PHE A 127 -6.27 -3.83 -6.69
N SER A 128 -6.72 -4.74 -5.84
CA SER A 128 -6.62 -6.18 -6.10
C SER A 128 -7.29 -6.62 -7.41
N GLY A 129 -8.35 -5.92 -7.83
CA GLY A 129 -9.04 -6.19 -9.09
C GLY A 129 -8.19 -5.94 -10.35
N TRP A 130 -7.09 -5.20 -10.24
CA TRP A 130 -6.13 -4.99 -11.33
C TRP A 130 -5.05 -6.07 -11.42
N ARG A 131 -4.99 -7.00 -10.45
CA ARG A 131 -3.93 -8.02 -10.36
C ARG A 131 -4.21 -9.27 -11.20
N ALA A 132 -5.11 -9.18 -12.18
CA ALA A 132 -5.31 -10.24 -13.17
C ALA A 132 -4.17 -10.18 -14.18
N PRO A 133 -3.23 -11.14 -14.20
CA PRO A 133 -2.07 -11.08 -15.09
C PRO A 133 -2.51 -11.17 -16.54
N THR A 134 -1.94 -10.31 -17.40
CA THR A 134 -2.20 -10.35 -18.85
C THR A 134 -1.20 -11.25 -19.61
N GLY A 135 -0.27 -11.90 -18.91
CA GLY A 135 0.68 -12.88 -19.47
C GLY A 135 1.56 -13.54 -18.39
N GLU A 136 2.48 -14.42 -18.79
CA GLU A 136 3.51 -14.99 -17.90
C GLU A 136 4.90 -14.41 -18.19
N PRO A 137 5.47 -13.65 -17.24
CA PRO A 137 6.89 -13.27 -17.30
C PRO A 137 7.68 -13.68 -16.05
N ILE A 138 9.00 -13.60 -16.14
CA ILE A 138 9.97 -14.08 -15.12
C ILE A 138 9.80 -13.42 -13.73
N LEU A 139 9.41 -12.14 -13.67
CA LEU A 139 9.12 -11.44 -12.41
C LEU A 139 7.73 -11.75 -11.82
N SER A 140 6.92 -12.60 -12.48
CA SER A 140 5.61 -13.09 -11.97
C SER A 140 5.68 -13.74 -10.59
N ARG A 141 6.85 -14.24 -10.18
CA ARG A 141 7.02 -14.88 -8.87
C ARG A 141 7.38 -13.89 -7.76
N PHE A 142 7.92 -12.73 -8.11
CA PHE A 142 8.28 -11.68 -7.16
C PHE A 142 7.11 -10.75 -6.83
N LEU A 143 6.31 -10.36 -7.83
CA LEU A 143 5.18 -9.46 -7.63
C LEU A 143 4.11 -9.96 -6.63
N PRO A 144 3.74 -11.26 -6.60
CA PRO A 144 2.82 -11.79 -5.60
C PRO A 144 3.32 -11.59 -4.17
N LEU A 145 4.63 -11.51 -3.96
CA LEU A 145 5.19 -11.20 -2.64
C LEU A 145 4.97 -9.74 -2.26
N ILE A 146 5.15 -8.82 -3.21
CA ILE A 146 4.81 -7.41 -3.01
C ILE A 146 3.31 -7.28 -2.70
N PHE A 147 2.44 -7.90 -3.49
CA PHE A 147 0.99 -7.86 -3.26
C PHE A 147 0.60 -8.47 -1.91
N LYS A 148 1.17 -9.62 -1.55
CA LYS A 148 0.94 -10.24 -0.24
C LYS A 148 1.39 -9.33 0.90
N ALA A 149 2.52 -8.64 0.76
CA ALA A 149 2.97 -7.66 1.74
C ALA A 149 2.02 -6.46 1.82
N VAL A 150 1.55 -5.94 0.68
CA VAL A 150 0.54 -4.87 0.64
C VAL A 150 -0.73 -5.31 1.35
N ASP A 151 -1.28 -6.48 1.02
CA ASP A 151 -2.54 -6.97 1.59
C ASP A 151 -2.41 -7.28 3.09
N ALA A 152 -1.24 -7.74 3.54
CA ALA A 152 -0.96 -7.99 4.95
C ALA A 152 -0.83 -6.68 5.75
N CYS A 153 -0.22 -5.65 5.18
CA CYS A 153 -0.12 -4.32 5.80
C CYS A 153 -1.43 -3.54 5.72
N PHE A 154 -2.26 -3.84 4.72
CA PHE A 154 -3.48 -3.11 4.41
C PHE A 154 -4.63 -4.07 4.09
N PRO A 155 -5.27 -4.64 5.12
CA PRO A 155 -6.49 -5.40 4.91
C PRO A 155 -7.52 -4.55 4.15
N ALA A 156 -8.28 -5.19 3.27
CA ALA A 156 -9.22 -4.60 2.30
C ALA A 156 -10.25 -3.56 2.83
N ARG A 157 -10.25 -3.29 4.14
CA ARG A 157 -11.13 -2.33 4.83
C ARG A 157 -10.46 -0.99 5.17
N SER A 158 -9.13 -0.86 5.03
CA SER A 158 -8.40 0.38 5.38
C SER A 158 -7.81 1.13 4.18
N THR A 159 -8.13 0.74 2.94
CA THR A 159 -7.75 1.46 1.69
C THR A 159 -8.19 2.93 1.64
N ILE A 160 -9.02 3.35 2.59
CA ILE A 160 -9.45 4.73 2.81
C ILE A 160 -8.31 5.60 3.39
N ASP A 161 -7.40 5.00 4.17
CA ASP A 161 -6.34 5.70 4.92
C ASP A 161 -4.92 5.47 4.38
N ILE A 162 -4.79 4.67 3.32
CA ILE A 162 -3.49 4.39 2.71
C ILE A 162 -3.14 5.56 1.79
N CYS A 163 -2.17 6.37 2.23
CA CYS A 163 -1.58 7.46 1.43
C CYS A 163 -0.15 7.14 0.92
N PRO A 164 0.10 6.04 0.21
CA PRO A 164 1.28 5.93 -0.61
C PRO A 164 0.83 6.55 -1.96
N LYS A 165 1.49 7.65 -2.38
CA LYS A 165 1.34 8.39 -3.66
C LYS A 165 0.06 8.06 -4.42
N ILE A 166 -0.89 8.93 -4.15
CA ILE A 166 -2.04 9.28 -4.97
C ILE A 166 -1.73 8.96 -6.45
N PRO A 167 -2.36 7.92 -7.05
CA PRO A 167 -2.16 7.60 -8.47
C PRO A 167 -2.38 8.86 -9.29
N PRO A 168 -1.61 9.18 -10.33
CA PRO A 168 -1.78 10.44 -11.05
C PRO A 168 -3.22 10.59 -11.54
N ALA A 169 -3.74 11.83 -11.56
CA ALA A 169 -5.13 12.13 -11.90
C ALA A 169 -5.59 11.43 -13.20
N ARG A 170 -4.71 11.38 -14.21
CA ARG A 170 -4.96 10.65 -15.46
C ARG A 170 -5.15 9.15 -15.26
N ALA A 171 -4.33 8.50 -14.44
CA ALA A 171 -4.47 7.08 -14.14
C ALA A 171 -5.78 6.79 -13.38
N CYS A 172 -6.25 7.72 -12.55
CA CYS A 172 -7.55 7.60 -11.89
C CYS A 172 -8.71 7.53 -12.88
N LEU A 173 -8.59 7.99 -14.13
CA LEU A 173 -9.66 7.83 -15.13
C LEU A 173 -9.97 6.36 -15.44
N ALA A 174 -8.98 5.47 -15.31
CA ALA A 174 -9.14 4.06 -15.64
C ALA A 174 -9.83 3.24 -14.55
N ILE A 175 -9.97 3.77 -13.33
CA ILE A 175 -10.51 3.02 -12.20
C ILE A 175 -12.05 2.93 -12.26
N PRO A 176 -12.65 1.82 -11.78
CA PRO A 176 -14.09 1.73 -11.60
C PRO A 176 -14.62 2.82 -10.66
N ILE A 177 -15.77 3.40 -11.00
CA ILE A 177 -16.37 4.54 -10.27
C ILE A 177 -16.65 4.20 -8.80
N GLN A 178 -16.99 2.94 -8.51
CA GLN A 178 -17.26 2.44 -7.16
C GLN A 178 -16.06 2.53 -6.21
N TYR A 179 -14.84 2.40 -6.74
CA TYR A 179 -13.63 2.51 -5.92
C TYR A 179 -13.30 3.99 -5.68
N ALA A 180 -13.55 4.83 -6.68
CA ALA A 180 -13.35 6.27 -6.61
C ALA A 180 -14.32 6.95 -5.64
N LEU A 181 -15.55 6.44 -5.53
CA LEU A 181 -16.64 7.05 -4.76
C LEU A 181 -17.44 6.01 -3.95
N PRO A 182 -16.85 5.23 -3.04
CA PRO A 182 -17.59 4.27 -2.25
C PRO A 182 -18.71 4.92 -1.41
N PRO A 183 -19.76 4.15 -1.04
CA PRO A 183 -20.79 4.64 -0.14
C PRO A 183 -20.20 5.02 1.21
N ASN A 184 -20.68 6.12 1.77
CA ASN A 184 -20.24 6.59 3.08
C ASN A 184 -20.88 5.74 4.19
N ALA A 185 -20.08 4.88 4.83
CA ALA A 185 -20.55 4.04 5.93
C ALA A 185 -20.91 4.81 7.21
N GLN A 186 -20.53 6.09 7.30
CA GLN A 186 -20.77 6.95 8.47
C GLN A 186 -22.04 7.83 8.33
N HIS A 187 -22.79 7.68 7.24
CA HIS A 187 -23.98 8.47 7.00
C HIS A 187 -25.22 7.79 7.62
N ASP A 188 -26.05 8.55 8.35
CA ASP A 188 -27.22 8.02 9.10
C ASP A 188 -28.41 7.57 8.21
N GLY A 189 -28.41 7.97 6.93
CA GLY A 189 -29.40 7.59 5.91
C GLY A 189 -29.11 6.26 5.19
N PRO A 190 -30.04 5.79 4.33
CA PRO A 190 -29.89 4.52 3.62
C PRO A 190 -28.65 4.53 2.71
N ALA A 191 -27.79 3.53 2.85
CA ALA A 191 -26.56 3.45 2.06
C ALA A 191 -26.84 3.52 0.55
N PHE A 192 -26.07 4.35 -0.17
CA PHE A 192 -26.16 4.43 -1.62
C PHE A 192 -25.85 3.08 -2.24
N GLN A 193 -26.78 2.59 -3.08
CA GLN A 193 -26.62 1.34 -3.80
C GLN A 193 -26.21 1.58 -5.25
N TYR A 194 -25.07 1.00 -5.61
CA TYR A 194 -24.61 0.93 -6.99
C TYR A 194 -25.53 0.01 -7.80
N SER A 195 -26.03 0.50 -8.95
CA SER A 195 -26.72 -0.35 -9.92
C SER A 195 -25.71 -1.19 -10.70
N LYS A 196 -26.11 -2.36 -11.21
CA LYS A 196 -25.23 -3.23 -12.05
C LYS A 196 -24.56 -2.46 -13.19
N HIS A 197 -25.26 -1.49 -13.77
CA HIS A 197 -24.74 -0.62 -14.81
C HIS A 197 -23.63 0.32 -14.30
N LEU A 198 -23.81 0.93 -13.13
CA LEU A 198 -22.77 1.78 -12.51
C LEU A 198 -21.53 0.97 -12.09
N PHE A 199 -21.69 -0.30 -11.69
CA PHE A 199 -20.57 -1.18 -11.37
C PHE A 199 -19.60 -1.39 -12.55
N ALA A 200 -20.12 -1.34 -13.78
CA ALA A 200 -19.33 -1.51 -15.00
C ALA A 200 -18.65 -0.21 -15.48
N MET A 201 -19.03 0.94 -14.91
CA MET A 201 -18.54 2.25 -15.34
C MET A 201 -17.20 2.62 -14.70
N LYS A 202 -16.42 3.40 -15.46
CA LYS A 202 -15.13 3.95 -15.06
C LYS A 202 -15.26 5.42 -14.68
N VAL A 203 -14.26 5.93 -14.00
CA VAL A 203 -14.14 7.38 -13.73
C VAL A 203 -14.09 8.18 -15.02
N SER A 204 -13.46 7.69 -16.09
CA SER A 204 -13.43 8.32 -17.42
C SER A 204 -14.80 8.62 -18.02
N ASP A 205 -15.82 7.87 -17.60
CA ASP A 205 -17.18 8.04 -18.10
C ASP A 205 -17.81 9.31 -17.53
N PHE A 206 -17.49 9.67 -16.29
CA PHE A 206 -18.07 10.83 -15.58
C PHE A 206 -17.13 12.03 -15.46
N PHE A 207 -15.83 11.78 -15.52
CA PHE A 207 -14.78 12.78 -15.33
C PHE A 207 -13.88 12.88 -16.56
N TYR A 208 -13.27 14.04 -16.73
CA TYR A 208 -12.16 14.25 -17.66
C TYR A 208 -10.98 14.89 -16.93
N PHE A 209 -9.78 14.63 -17.44
CA PHE A 209 -8.56 15.25 -16.93
C PHE A 209 -8.32 16.60 -17.61
N CYS A 210 -8.10 17.64 -16.82
CA CYS A 210 -7.76 18.99 -17.27
C CYS A 210 -6.23 19.17 -17.18
N PRO A 211 -5.52 19.34 -18.31
CA PRO A 211 -4.07 19.54 -18.30
C PRO A 211 -3.61 20.83 -17.62
N GLN A 212 -4.46 21.86 -17.54
CA GLN A 212 -4.11 23.18 -17.03
C GLN A 212 -3.91 23.16 -15.51
N ASP A 213 -4.77 22.47 -14.76
CA ASP A 213 -4.71 22.39 -13.30
C ASP A 213 -4.30 21.00 -12.78
N GLN A 214 -4.14 20.03 -13.70
CA GLN A 214 -3.82 18.63 -13.39
C GLN A 214 -4.89 17.96 -12.49
N LEU A 215 -6.15 18.37 -12.63
CA LEU A 215 -7.29 17.87 -11.87
C LEU A 215 -8.29 17.13 -12.75
N LEU A 216 -9.17 16.39 -12.09
CA LEU A 216 -10.34 15.73 -12.64
C LEU A 216 -11.57 16.61 -12.44
N HIS A 217 -12.27 16.86 -13.54
CA HIS A 217 -13.50 17.63 -13.58
C HIS A 217 -14.64 16.76 -14.06
N PHE A 218 -15.85 17.03 -13.60
CA PHE A 218 -17.02 16.38 -14.17
C PHE A 218 -17.18 16.76 -15.63
N ARG A 219 -17.54 15.79 -16.45
CA ARG A 219 -17.95 16.04 -17.82
C ARG A 219 -19.22 16.92 -17.83
N PRO A 220 -19.36 17.81 -18.82
CA PRO A 220 -20.54 18.66 -18.94
C PRO A 220 -21.78 17.81 -19.21
N GLU A 221 -22.91 18.18 -18.60
CA GLU A 221 -24.17 17.44 -18.74
C GLU A 221 -24.72 17.48 -20.17
N THR A 222 -24.46 18.56 -20.89
CA THR A 222 -25.07 18.86 -22.21
C THR A 222 -24.81 17.78 -23.25
N ASN A 223 -23.69 17.06 -23.16
CA ASN A 223 -23.29 16.00 -24.10
C ASN A 223 -22.97 14.68 -23.40
N HIS A 224 -23.46 14.46 -22.17
CA HIS A 224 -23.16 13.24 -21.44
C HIS A 224 -24.10 12.10 -21.86
N PRO A 225 -23.62 10.87 -22.15
CA PRO A 225 -24.47 9.75 -22.54
C PRO A 225 -25.48 9.34 -21.45
N TYR A 226 -25.18 9.66 -20.18
CA TYR A 226 -26.02 9.33 -19.02
C TYR A 226 -26.24 10.53 -18.09
N PRO A 227 -26.99 11.57 -18.50
CA PRO A 227 -27.06 12.83 -17.76
C PRO A 227 -27.79 12.68 -16.41
N ARG A 228 -28.82 11.83 -16.35
CA ARG A 228 -29.55 11.53 -15.10
C ARG A 228 -28.64 10.86 -14.06
N THR A 229 -27.81 9.93 -14.50
CA THR A 229 -26.87 9.19 -13.65
C THR A 229 -25.78 10.12 -13.12
N LEU A 230 -25.24 11.00 -13.97
CA LEU A 230 -24.27 12.02 -13.59
C LEU A 230 -24.85 12.97 -12.53
N ARG A 231 -26.06 13.51 -12.73
CA ARG A 231 -26.74 14.35 -11.73
C ARG A 231 -26.96 13.64 -10.41
N LYS A 232 -27.39 12.38 -10.45
CA LYS A 232 -27.55 11.57 -9.24
C LYS A 232 -26.22 11.49 -8.50
N LEU A 233 -25.15 11.08 -9.18
CA LEU A 233 -23.83 10.95 -8.58
C LEU A 233 -23.31 12.26 -7.98
N GLN A 234 -23.44 13.39 -8.69
CA GLN A 234 -23.09 14.72 -8.17
C GLN A 234 -23.90 15.10 -6.92
N ARG A 235 -25.21 14.81 -6.93
CA ARG A 235 -26.12 15.05 -5.81
C ARG A 235 -25.73 14.22 -4.58
N GLU A 236 -25.48 12.92 -4.76
CA GLU A 236 -25.11 12.02 -3.67
C GLU A 236 -23.75 12.38 -3.05
N ILE A 237 -22.79 12.88 -3.83
CA ILE A 237 -21.53 13.39 -3.27
C ILE A 237 -21.78 14.69 -2.49
N ARG A 238 -22.63 15.60 -3.01
CA ARG A 238 -22.99 16.86 -2.32
C ARG A 238 -23.67 16.62 -0.97
N TYR A 239 -24.49 15.57 -0.87
CA TYR A 239 -25.11 15.15 0.39
C TYR A 239 -24.25 14.20 1.23
N HIS A 240 -22.97 14.02 0.89
CA HIS A 240 -22.04 13.15 1.62
C HIS A 240 -22.46 11.67 1.74
N MET A 241 -23.36 11.21 0.85
CA MET A 241 -23.75 9.80 0.72
C MET A 241 -22.66 8.96 0.06
N LEU A 242 -21.87 9.60 -0.81
CA LEU A 242 -20.67 9.03 -1.43
C LEU A 242 -19.45 9.82 -0.95
N ARG A 243 -18.36 9.12 -0.61
CA ARG A 243 -17.13 9.75 -0.13
C ARG A 243 -15.96 9.37 -1.03
N ALA A 244 -15.29 10.38 -1.58
CA ALA A 244 -14.02 10.17 -2.26
C ALA A 244 -12.93 9.78 -1.24
N PRO A 245 -12.25 8.63 -1.41
CA PRO A 245 -11.09 8.30 -0.60
C PRO A 245 -9.98 9.32 -0.85
N CYS A 246 -9.01 9.42 0.08
CA CYS A 246 -7.95 10.41 0.01
C CYS A 246 -7.29 10.47 -1.39
N TYR A 247 -6.89 9.31 -1.93
CA TYR A 247 -6.22 9.23 -3.24
C TYR A 247 -7.06 9.76 -4.42
N PHE A 248 -8.39 9.80 -4.33
CA PHE A 248 -9.25 10.34 -5.39
C PHE A 248 -9.66 11.78 -5.09
N ALA A 249 -9.92 12.09 -3.82
CA ALA A 249 -10.27 13.42 -3.33
C ALA A 249 -9.22 14.48 -3.73
N PHE A 250 -7.93 14.12 -3.74
CA PHE A 250 -6.85 15.03 -4.18
C PHE A 250 -6.92 15.46 -5.65
N HIS A 251 -7.64 14.69 -6.47
CA HIS A 251 -7.74 14.93 -7.91
C HIS A 251 -9.03 15.60 -8.30
N ILE A 252 -10.07 15.53 -7.48
CA ILE A 252 -11.36 16.13 -7.76
C ILE A 252 -11.47 17.46 -7.02
N CYS A 253 -11.94 18.48 -7.72
CA CYS A 253 -12.24 19.77 -7.11
C CYS A 253 -13.59 19.67 -6.38
N PHE A 254 -13.64 19.01 -5.23
CA PHE A 254 -14.80 19.08 -4.33
C PHE A 254 -14.48 20.05 -3.19
N VAL A 255 -15.38 21.01 -2.96
CA VAL A 255 -15.26 22.21 -2.07
C VAL A 255 -14.69 23.43 -2.81
N PRO A 256 -15.22 24.66 -2.63
CA PRO A 256 -14.86 25.83 -3.42
C PRO A 256 -13.42 26.27 -3.16
N LEU A 257 -12.44 25.62 -3.80
CA LEU A 257 -11.09 26.14 -4.01
C LEU A 257 -11.04 27.07 -5.23
N ALA A 258 -12.19 27.49 -5.76
CA ALA A 258 -12.30 28.55 -6.77
C ALA A 258 -11.73 29.91 -6.30
N SER A 259 -11.31 30.04 -5.04
CA SER A 259 -10.67 31.24 -4.49
C SER A 259 -9.20 31.07 -4.07
N LEU A 260 -8.59 29.89 -4.24
CA LEU A 260 -7.18 29.69 -3.89
C LEU A 260 -6.31 29.54 -5.15
N PRO A 261 -5.27 30.37 -5.33
CA PRO A 261 -4.37 30.26 -6.46
C PRO A 261 -3.69 28.88 -6.49
N ALA A 262 -3.37 28.38 -7.69
CA ALA A 262 -2.82 27.04 -7.91
C ALA A 262 -1.57 26.72 -7.05
N ALA A 263 -0.82 27.74 -6.64
CA ALA A 263 0.32 27.62 -5.72
C ALA A 263 -0.08 27.08 -4.33
N ASP A 264 -1.25 27.44 -3.82
CA ASP A 264 -1.72 27.04 -2.48
C ASP A 264 -2.26 25.60 -2.48
N VAL A 265 -2.80 25.13 -3.60
CA VAL A 265 -3.15 23.72 -3.81
C VAL A 265 -1.88 22.85 -3.84
N LEU A 266 -0.83 23.32 -4.51
CA LEU A 266 0.48 22.65 -4.52
C LEU A 266 1.15 22.68 -3.14
N GLN A 267 1.01 23.77 -2.38
CA GLN A 267 1.55 23.87 -1.02
C GLN A 267 0.75 23.03 -0.01
N ALA A 268 -0.57 22.92 -0.16
CA ALA A 268 -1.41 22.00 0.60
C ALA A 268 -1.07 20.54 0.26
N ARG A 269 -0.86 20.20 -1.02
CA ARG A 269 -0.33 18.91 -1.47
C ARG A 269 1.04 18.59 -0.82
N TYR A 270 1.93 19.57 -0.77
CA TYR A 270 3.25 19.43 -0.13
C TYR A 270 3.16 19.23 1.40
N LYS A 271 2.32 20.01 2.09
CA LYS A 271 2.10 19.89 3.55
C LYS A 271 1.46 18.57 3.93
N ILE A 272 0.49 18.08 3.17
CA ILE A 272 -0.20 16.81 3.45
C ILE A 272 0.70 15.60 3.15
N ASN A 273 1.50 15.64 2.09
CA ASN A 273 2.53 14.63 1.84
C ASN A 273 3.59 14.56 2.96
N ARG A 274 3.82 15.67 3.67
CA ARG A 274 4.78 15.78 4.78
C ARG A 274 4.18 15.44 6.15
N SER A 275 2.87 15.62 6.35
CA SER A 275 2.17 15.23 7.58
C SER A 275 1.70 13.77 7.58
N SER A 276 1.53 13.16 6.41
CA SER A 276 1.14 11.74 6.27
C SER A 276 2.30 10.76 6.57
N THR A 277 3.51 11.27 6.83
CA THR A 277 4.71 10.49 7.17
C THR A 277 4.76 10.01 8.62
N THR A 278 3.79 10.36 9.48
CA THR A 278 3.77 9.98 10.90
C THR A 278 2.91 8.75 11.23
N VAL A 279 2.60 7.89 10.26
CA VAL A 279 2.24 6.51 10.60
C VAL A 279 3.54 5.77 10.89
N GLU A 280 3.91 5.64 12.17
CA GLU A 280 5.00 4.77 12.63
C GLU A 280 4.84 3.40 11.96
N PRO A 281 5.68 3.07 10.97
CA PRO A 281 5.60 1.78 10.33
C PRO A 281 6.51 0.85 11.14
N PHE A 282 5.91 -0.13 11.81
CA PHE A 282 6.53 -1.37 12.28
C PHE A 282 8.03 -1.52 11.93
N LEU A 283 8.90 -0.98 12.79
CA LEU A 283 10.15 -1.54 13.31
C LEU A 283 11.08 -0.43 13.85
N LEU A 284 11.45 -0.62 15.12
CA LEU A 284 12.29 0.19 16.01
C LEU A 284 11.57 1.35 16.69
#